data_AF-A0A7J5AEH0-F1
#
_entry.id   AF-A0A7J5AEH0-F1
#
_cell.length_a   1.000
_cell.length_b   1.000
_cell.length_c   1.000
_cell.angle_alpha   90.00
_cell.angle_beta   90.00
_cell.angle_gamma   90.00
#
_symmetry.space_group_name_H-M   'P 1'
#
loop_
_entity.id
_entity.type
_entity.pdbx_description
1 polymer ?
#
loop_
_entity_poly.entity_id
_entity_poly.type
_entity_poly.pdbx_seq_one_letter_code
_entity_poly.pdbx_strand_id
1 'polypeptide(L)' 'MKKSILNLGKALNKIEQKQINGGRKFCESHQDCGMGCCNTSRFCQVFGVPGPGGLLCDGSLSV' A
#
# COMPACT_ATOMS: atom_id res chain seq x y z
N MET A 1 -4.60 20.08 -32.87
CA MET A 1 -5.13 20.79 -31.69
C MET A 1 -4.66 20.05 -30.44
N LYS A 2 -3.71 20.60 -29.68
CA LYS A 2 -3.27 19.98 -28.42
C LYS A 2 -4.35 20.23 -27.38
N LYS A 3 -5.05 19.17 -26.94
CA LYS A 3 -5.94 19.26 -25.79
C LYS A 3 -5.07 19.46 -24.56
N SER A 4 -4.93 20.70 -24.10
CA SER A 4 -4.27 20.99 -22.84
C SER A 4 -5.05 20.27 -21.73
N ILE A 5 -4.41 19.32 -21.05
CA ILE A 5 -4.97 18.71 -19.85
C ILE A 5 -4.95 19.80 -18.77
N LEU A 6 -5.99 20.64 -18.77
CA LEU A 6 -6.00 21.90 -18.03
C LEU A 6 -6.09 21.70 -16.51
N ASN A 7 -6.30 20.49 -16.00
CA ASN A 7 -6.52 20.23 -14.58
C ASN A 7 -6.06 18.83 -14.14
N LEU A 8 -4.74 18.58 -14.01
CA LEU A 8 -4.23 17.41 -13.26
C LEU A 8 -4.30 17.65 -11.72
N GLY A 9 -5.47 18.06 -11.23
CA GLY A 9 -5.72 18.28 -9.82
C GLY A 9 -4.90 19.42 -9.19
N LYS A 10 -4.99 19.52 -7.86
CA LYS A 10 -4.26 20.50 -7.06
C LYS A 10 -2.84 19.99 -6.78
N ALA A 11 -1.84 20.80 -7.11
CA ALA A 11 -0.47 20.54 -6.64
C ALA A 11 -0.41 20.72 -5.12
N LEU A 12 -0.01 19.68 -4.40
CA LEU A 12 0.15 19.70 -2.94
C LEU A 12 1.57 20.11 -2.57
N ASN A 13 1.70 20.99 -1.59
CA ASN A 13 3.00 21.33 -1.02
C ASN A 13 3.52 20.19 -0.09
N LYS A 14 4.77 20.28 0.36
CA LYS A 14 5.39 19.22 1.18
C LYS A 14 4.67 18.96 2.51
N ILE A 15 4.02 19.97 3.09
CA ILE A 15 3.27 19.84 4.35
C ILE A 15 1.97 19.08 4.06
N GLU A 16 1.24 19.48 3.02
CA GLU A 16 0.00 18.83 2.60
C GLU A 16 0.21 17.38 2.18
N GLN A 17 1.30 17.07 1.47
CA GLN A 17 1.65 15.69 1.10
C GLN A 17 1.88 14.81 2.33
N LYS A 18 2.53 15.33 3.37
CA LYS A 18 2.76 14.59 4.63
C LYS A 18 1.48 14.34 5.42
N GLN A 19 0.44 15.13 5.20
CA GLN A 19 -0.86 14.97 5.88
C GLN A 19 -1.77 13.93 5.21
N ILE A 20 -1.38 13.38 4.06
CA ILE A 20 -2.12 12.30 3.42
C ILE A 20 -1.95 11.02 4.23
N ASN A 21 -2.95 10.71 5.05
CA ASN A 21 -3.04 9.47 5.80
C ASN A 21 -3.92 8.47 5.03
N GLY A 22 -3.29 7.57 4.27
CA GLY A 22 -3.98 6.59 3.45
C GLY A 22 -3.02 5.67 2.71
N GLY A 23 -3.56 4.78 1.88
CA GLY A 23 -2.77 3.76 1.19
C GLY A 23 -2.41 2.58 2.09
N ARG A 24 -1.80 1.54 1.49
CA ARG A 24 -1.33 0.36 2.23
C ARG A 24 0.15 0.53 2.54
N LYS A 25 0.57 0.16 3.75
CA LYS A 25 1.98 0.20 4.15
C LYS A 25 2.77 -0.78 3.29
N PHE A 26 3.70 -0.27 2.49
CA PHE A 26 4.61 -1.10 1.71
C PHE A 26 5.57 -1.88 2.63
N CYS A 27 6.00 -3.06 2.17
CA CYS A 27 6.94 -3.92 2.89
C CYS A 27 7.82 -4.72 1.93
N GLU A 28 9.04 -5.03 2.38
CA GLU A 28 9.96 -5.94 1.72
C GLU A 28 9.93 -7.32 2.39
N SER A 29 9.66 -7.37 3.69
CA SER A 29 9.65 -8.57 4.53
C SER A 29 8.52 -8.56 5.56
N HIS A 30 8.20 -9.72 6.15
CA HIS A 30 7.21 -9.80 7.23
C HIS A 30 7.58 -8.93 8.46
N GLN A 31 8.86 -8.67 8.68
CA GLN A 31 9.36 -7.87 9.81
C GLN A 31 8.96 -6.39 9.68
N ASP A 32 8.71 -5.92 8.47
CA ASP A 32 8.21 -4.56 8.23
C ASP A 32 6.75 -4.40 8.70
N CYS A 33 6.06 -5.50 8.97
CA CYS A 33 4.62 -5.56 9.14
C CYS A 33 4.13 -5.86 10.57
N GLY A 34 4.87 -5.51 11.63
CA GLY A 34 4.35 -5.58 13.01
C GLY A 34 3.68 -6.92 13.34
N MET A 35 2.40 -6.92 13.71
CA MET A 35 1.60 -8.15 13.99
C MET A 35 1.00 -8.82 12.74
N GLY A 36 1.40 -8.42 11.54
CA GLY A 36 0.90 -8.91 10.27
C GLY A 36 2.00 -9.51 9.41
N CYS A 37 1.69 -9.64 8.12
CA CYS A 37 2.57 -10.24 7.14
C CYS A 37 2.73 -9.30 5.93
N CYS A 38 3.88 -9.37 5.27
CA CYS A 38 4.05 -8.79 3.95
C CYS A 38 3.47 -9.74 2.91
N ASN A 39 2.37 -9.35 2.27
CA ASN A 39 1.75 -10.24 1.28
C ASN A 39 2.48 -10.22 -0.07
N THR A 40 1.99 -11.02 -1.02
CA THR A 40 2.55 -11.13 -2.38
C THR A 40 2.46 -9.84 -3.21
N SER A 41 1.63 -8.87 -2.81
CA SER A 41 1.57 -7.53 -3.41
C SER A 41 2.39 -6.48 -2.65
N ARG A 42 3.27 -6.91 -1.75
CA ARG A 42 4.21 -6.08 -1.00
C ARG A 42 3.57 -5.01 -0.12
N PHE A 43 2.45 -5.34 0.52
CA PHE A 43 1.89 -4.50 1.55
C PHE A 43 1.52 -5.28 2.81
N CYS A 44 1.55 -4.59 3.94
CA CYS A 44 1.23 -5.17 5.24
C CYS A 44 -0.27 -5.48 5.36
N GLN A 45 -0.55 -6.71 5.76
CA GLN A 45 -1.89 -7.25 5.94
C GLN A 45 -1.95 -8.07 7.22
N VAL A 46 -3.10 -8.06 7.89
CA VAL A 46 -3.34 -8.84 9.12
C VAL A 46 -3.57 -10.30 8.76
N PHE A 47 -3.07 -11.23 9.59
CA PHE A 47 -3.29 -12.66 9.40
C PHE A 47 -4.78 -13.02 9.37
N GLY A 48 -5.15 -13.98 8.52
CA GLY A 48 -6.52 -14.50 8.44
C GLY A 48 -7.54 -13.58 7.76
N VAL A 49 -7.16 -12.38 7.35
CA VAL A 49 -8.00 -11.51 6.51
C VAL A 49 -7.63 -11.77 5.06
N PRO A 50 -8.53 -12.24 4.18
CA PRO A 50 -8.22 -12.36 2.76
C PRO A 50 -7.96 -10.97 2.17
N GLY A 51 -6.77 -10.78 1.60
CA GLY A 51 -6.42 -9.52 0.97
C GLY A 51 -7.28 -9.30 -0.27
N PRO A 52 -7.52 -8.04 -0.69
CA PRO A 52 -8.26 -7.78 -1.92
C PRO A 52 -7.58 -8.47 -3.10
N GLY A 53 -8.29 -9.38 -3.77
CA GLY A 53 -7.73 -10.23 -4.83
C GLY A 53 -7.20 -11.60 -4.37
N GLY A 54 -7.49 -12.05 -3.14
CA GLY A 54 -7.06 -13.37 -2.64
C GLY A 54 -5.60 -13.42 -2.21
N LEU A 55 -5.02 -12.27 -1.83
CA LEU A 55 -3.62 -12.17 -1.45
C LEU A 55 -3.38 -12.91 -0.13
N LEU A 56 -2.47 -13.88 -0.18
CA LEU A 56 -2.12 -14.76 0.93
C LEU A 56 -1.28 -14.00 1.96
N CYS A 57 -1.83 -13.89 3.17
CA CYS A 57 -1.12 -13.58 4.42
C CYS A 57 -1.55 -14.61 5.48
N ASP A 58 -1.29 -15.88 5.18
CA ASP A 58 -1.61 -17.03 6.01
C ASP A 58 -0.37 -17.62 6.70
N GLY A 59 0.82 -17.05 6.46
CA GLY A 59 2.08 -17.56 7.02
C GLY A 59 2.64 -18.78 6.25
N SER A 60 2.04 -19.18 5.13
CA SER A 60 2.45 -20.36 4.36
C SER A 60 3.70 -20.16 3.48
N LEU A 61 4.26 -18.94 3.46
CA LEU A 61 5.42 -18.55 2.64
C LEU A 61 6.71 -18.31 3.45
N SER A 62 6.73 -18.72 4.73
CA SER A 62 7.97 -18.85 5.48
C SER A 62 8.69 -20.14 5.08
N VAL A 63 9.56 -20.04 4.06
CA VAL A 63 10.72 -20.93 3.90
C VAL A 63 11.83 -20.52 4.86
#